data_AF-A0A820SII2-F1
#
_entry.id   AF-A0A820SII2-F1
#
_cell.length_a   1.000
_cell.length_b   1.000
_cell.length_c   1.000
_cell.angle_alpha   90.00
_cell.angle_beta   90.00
_cell.angle_gamma   90.00
#
_symmetry.space_group_name_H-M   'P 1'
#
loop_
_entity.id
_entity.type
_entity.pdbx_description
1 polymer ?
#
loop_
_entity_poly.entity_id
_entity_poly.type
_entity_poly.pdbx_seq_one_letter_code
_entity_poly.pdbx_strand_id
1 'polypeptide(L)' 'MPHILVSTRIRLESGPTILGDEQTDPELMAYLGAQLFHEKCNN' A
#
# COMPACT_ATOMS: atom_id res chain seq x y z
N MET A 1 -13.44 2.42 3.60
CA MET A 1 -13.73 1.64 2.37
C MET A 1 -13.97 0.17 2.74
N PRO A 2 -14.92 -0.55 2.10
CA PRO A 2 -15.24 -1.94 2.47
C PRO A 2 -14.29 -3.01 1.91
N HIS A 3 -13.50 -2.67 0.88
CA HIS A 3 -12.54 -3.58 0.24
C HIS A 3 -11.17 -2.92 0.13
N ILE A 4 -10.12 -3.74 0.17
CA ILE A 4 -8.72 -3.32 0.09
C ILE A 4 -8.00 -4.29 -0.84
N LEU A 5 -7.13 -3.77 -1.72
CA LEU A 5 -6.28 -4.56 -2.58
C LEU A 5 -4.85 -4.53 -2.02
N VAL A 6 -4.32 -5.70 -1.68
CA VAL A 6 -2.95 -5.85 -1.20
C VAL A 6 -2.14 -6.64 -2.21
N SER A 7 -0.95 -6.17 -2.54
CA SER A 7 -0.03 -6.86 -3.44
C SER A 7 1.40 -6.82 -2.91
N THR A 8 2.22 -7.76 -3.35
CA THR A 8 3.66 -7.76 -3.08
C THR A 8 4.41 -8.20 -4.33
N ARG A 9 5.70 -7.89 -4.39
CA ARG A 9 6.55 -8.18 -5.55
C ARG A 9 7.52 -9.31 -5.23
N ILE A 10 7.79 -10.16 -6.23
CA ILE A 10 8.83 -11.20 -6.25
C ILE A 10 8.58 -12.38 -5.29
N ARG A 11 8.49 -12.15 -3.98
CA ARG A 11 8.42 -13.18 -2.92
C ARG A 11 7.38 -12.80 -1.89
N LEU A 12 6.57 -13.76 -1.46
CA LEU A 12 5.50 -13.52 -0.48
C LEU A 12 6.07 -13.35 0.94
N GLU A 13 7.21 -13.98 1.20
CA GLU A 13 7.89 -14.00 2.49
C GLU A 13 8.65 -12.71 2.81
N SER A 14 8.95 -11.89 1.80
CA SER A 14 9.79 -10.68 1.95
C SER A 14 9.20 -9.51 1.18
N GLY A 15 8.78 -8.48 1.91
CA GLY A 15 8.20 -7.25 1.37
C GLY A 15 9.19 -6.37 0.60
N PRO A 16 8.70 -5.33 -0.09
CA PRO A 16 7.59 -4.47 0.34
C PRO A 16 6.18 -4.96 -0.03
N THR A 17 5.21 -4.61 0.82
CA THR A 17 3.78 -4.89 0.61
C THR A 17 3.08 -3.58 0.25
N ILE A 18 2.40 -3.55 -0.90
CA ILE A 18 1.61 -2.43 -1.40
C ILE A 18 0.19 -2.60 -0.88
N LEU A 19 -0.30 -1.63 -0.12
CA LEU A 19 -1.54 -1.75 0.66
C LEU A 19 -2.73 -0.97 0.09
N GLY A 20 -2.52 -0.11 -0.92
CA GLY A 20 -3.60 0.69 -1.49
C GLY A 20 -3.10 1.84 -2.37
N ASP A 21 -4.04 2.72 -2.70
CA ASP A 21 -3.87 3.95 -3.47
C ASP A 21 -4.05 5.21 -2.60
N GLU A 22 -3.98 6.39 -3.21
CA GLU A 22 -4.14 7.67 -2.51
C GLU A 22 -5.53 7.91 -1.90
N GLN A 23 -6.54 7.19 -2.37
CA GLN A 23 -7.93 7.32 -1.90
C GLN A 23 -8.26 6.36 -0.75
N THR A 24 -7.28 5.54 -0.36
CA THR A 24 -7.41 4.57 0.73
C THR A 24 -7.50 5.27 2.09
N ASP A 25 -8.20 4.64 3.03
CA ASP A 25 -8.42 5.19 4.38
C ASP A 25 -7.10 5.51 5.10
N PRO A 26 -6.81 6.79 5.40
CA PRO A 26 -5.55 7.19 6.00
C PRO A 26 -5.40 6.70 7.44
N GLU A 27 -6.50 6.50 8.18
CA GLU A 27 -6.43 5.97 9.55
C GLU A 27 -5.97 4.51 9.55
N LEU A 28 -6.49 3.74 8.60
CA LEU A 28 -6.10 2.35 8.41
C LEU A 28 -4.64 2.22 7.92
N MET A 29 -4.21 3.08 7.00
CA MET A 29 -2.82 3.09 6.53
C MET A 29 -1.85 3.47 7.65
N ALA A 30 -2.22 4.44 8.51
CA ALA A 30 -1.44 4.82 9.68
C ALA A 30 -1.35 3.67 10.71
N TYR A 31 -2.46 2.97 10.97
CA TYR A 31 -2.49 1.80 11.85
C TYR A 31 -1.55 0.69 11.38
N LEU A 32 -1.46 0.46 10.07
CA LEU A 32 -0.57 -0.53 9.45
C LEU A 32 0.90 -0.06 9.33
N GLY A 33 1.18 1.20 9.68
CA GLY A 33 2.52 1.80 9.52
C GLY A 33 2.93 1.98 8.06
N ALA A 34 1.97 2.10 7.15
CA ALA A 34 2.22 2.28 5.73
C ALA A 34 2.80 3.68 5.44
N GLN A 35 3.62 3.77 4.40
CA GLN A 35 4.19 5.03 3.92
C GLN A 35 3.74 5.28 2.48
N LEU A 36 3.34 6.52 2.19
CA LEU A 36 2.99 6.93 0.84
C LEU A 36 4.26 7.10 0.02
N PHE A 37 4.38 6.31 -1.05
CA PHE A 37 5.47 6.40 -2.01
C PHE A 37 4.92 6.66 -3.40
N HIS A 38 5.36 7.75 -4.03
CA HIS A 38 5.19 7.92 -5.47
C HIS A 38 6.34 7.22 -6.20
N GLU A 39 6.02 6.19 -6.96
CA GLU A 39 6.96 5.67 -7.93
C GLU A 39 7.30 6.78 -8.92
N LYS A 40 8.60 6.99 -9.12
CA LYS A 40 9.09 8.01 -10.06
C LYS A 40 8.63 7.61 -11.46
N CYS A 41 7.68 8.36 -12.04
CA CYS A 41 6.95 8.11 -13.31
C CYS A 41 5.50 7.61 -13.17
N ASN A 42 4.92 7.54 -11.97
CA ASN A 42 3.48 7.37 -11.81
C ASN A 42 2.80 8.74 -11.63
N ASN A 43 1.66 8.94 -12.33
CA ASN A 43 0.90 10.19 -12.32
C ASN A 43 0.15 10.42 -11.01
#